data_AF-A0A061NBY6-F1
#
_entry.id   AF-A0A061NBY6-F1
#
_cell.length_a   1.000
_cell.length_b   1.000
_cell.length_c   1.000
_cell.angle_alpha   90.00
_cell.angle_beta   90.00
_cell.angle_gamma   90.00
#
_symmetry.space_group_name_H-M   'P 1'
#
loop_
_entity.id
_entity.type
_entity.pdbx_description
1 polymer ?
#
loop_
_entity_poly.entity_id
_entity_poly.type
_entity_poly.pdbx_seq_one_letter_code
_entity_poly.pdbx_strand_id
1 'polypeptide(L)'
;MTFAETNNNESLFTVTGDSFAIDLEFDGESYIQILDERNGTVIGMDGVFSSDESFEVDDQDSITMNVGNTYGVTITVNGEELEYPVDTHHHFITLELEE
;
A
#
# COMPACT_ATOMS: atom_id res chain seq x y z
N MET A 1 2.64 7.16 10.61
CA MET A 1 2.09 5.84 10.24
C MET A 1 2.47 4.83 11.31
N THR A 2 1.54 3.98 11.72
CA THR A 2 1.72 3.02 12.81
C THR A 2 1.28 1.62 12.40
N PHE A 3 2.11 0.61 12.64
CA PHE A 3 1.75 -0.80 12.44
C PHE A 3 0.73 -1.26 13.49
N ALA A 4 -0.37 -1.89 13.04
CA ALA A 4 -1.42 -2.41 13.92
C ALA A 4 -1.33 -3.94 14.08
N GLU A 5 -1.45 -4.69 12.99
CA GLU A 5 -1.38 -6.16 13.02
C GLU A 5 -0.96 -6.78 11.68
N THR A 6 -0.52 -8.04 11.73
CA THR A 6 -0.24 -8.89 10.56
C THR A 6 -0.86 -10.26 10.75
N ASN A 7 -1.50 -10.75 9.70
CA ASN A 7 -2.00 -12.12 9.62
C ASN A 7 -1.59 -12.75 8.28
N ASN A 8 -0.65 -13.69 8.31
CA ASN A 8 -0.03 -14.27 7.11
C ASN A 8 0.59 -13.20 6.20
N ASN A 9 0.07 -13.03 4.99
CA ASN A 9 0.52 -12.07 3.99
C ASN A 9 -0.41 -10.84 3.92
N GLU A 10 -1.01 -10.47 5.04
CA GLU A 10 -1.86 -9.30 5.18
C GLU A 10 -1.41 -8.48 6.37
N SER A 11 -1.36 -7.16 6.25
CA SER A 11 -1.05 -6.28 7.37
C SER A 11 -1.90 -5.03 7.34
N LEU A 12 -2.20 -4.55 8.55
CA LEU A 12 -2.94 -3.33 8.79
C LEU A 12 -2.00 -2.26 9.35
N PHE A 13 -2.07 -1.08 8.76
CA PHE A 13 -1.42 0.13 9.24
C PHE A 13 -2.44 1.24 9.43
N THR A 14 -2.18 2.05 10.43
CA THR A 14 -2.94 3.24 10.74
C THR A 14 -2.15 4.46 10.29
N VAL A 15 -2.78 5.38 9.57
CA VAL A 15 -2.15 6.51 8.89
C VAL A 15 -2.78 7.81 9.40
N THR A 16 -1.94 8.74 9.84
CA THR A 16 -2.40 10.08 10.21
C THR A 16 -2.60 10.92 8.93
N GLY A 17 -3.74 11.60 8.83
CA GLY A 17 -4.05 12.51 7.71
C GLY A 17 -5.53 12.50 7.34
N ASP A 18 -5.87 13.29 6.31
CA ASP A 18 -7.24 13.36 5.76
C ASP A 18 -7.38 12.57 4.43
N SER A 19 -6.26 12.12 3.88
CA SER A 19 -6.17 11.35 2.62
C SER A 19 -4.89 10.52 2.59
N PHE A 20 -4.75 9.67 1.57
CA PHE A 20 -3.55 8.87 1.33
C PHE A 20 -2.75 9.44 0.16
N ALA A 21 -1.60 10.03 0.43
CA ALA A 21 -0.58 10.34 -0.57
C ALA A 21 0.43 9.18 -0.62
N ILE A 22 0.51 8.48 -1.75
CA ILE A 22 1.33 7.28 -1.89
C ILE A 22 2.39 7.50 -2.95
N ASP A 23 3.64 7.29 -2.56
CA ASP A 23 4.80 7.28 -3.42
C ASP A 23 5.37 5.86 -3.50
N LEU A 24 5.64 5.41 -4.72
CA LEU A 24 6.18 4.09 -5.02
C LEU A 24 7.52 4.27 -5.73
N GLU A 25 8.60 3.78 -5.11
CA GLU A 25 9.93 3.77 -5.71
C GLU A 25 10.29 2.33 -6.09
N PHE A 26 10.56 2.07 -7.38
CA PHE A 26 10.76 0.71 -7.87
C PHE A 26 12.25 0.40 -8.09
N ASP A 27 12.73 -0.71 -7.52
CA ASP A 27 14.06 -1.30 -7.79
C ASP A 27 13.95 -2.58 -8.67
N GLY A 28 12.74 -2.84 -9.19
CA GLY A 28 12.45 -3.96 -10.08
C GLY A 28 10.99 -3.96 -10.52
N GLU A 29 10.57 -5.01 -11.23
CA GLU A 29 9.16 -5.18 -11.57
C GLU A 29 8.36 -5.61 -10.33
N SER A 30 7.26 -4.90 -10.06
CA SER A 30 6.29 -5.28 -9.03
C SER A 30 4.86 -5.05 -9.51
N TYR A 31 3.98 -5.99 -9.18
CA TYR A 31 2.55 -5.84 -9.40
C TYR A 31 1.97 -4.98 -8.29
N ILE A 32 1.24 -3.93 -8.66
CA ILE A 32 0.53 -3.04 -7.75
C ILE A 32 -0.93 -3.01 -8.14
N GLN A 33 -1.79 -3.21 -7.15
CA GLN A 33 -3.23 -2.96 -7.27
C GLN A 33 -3.74 -2.25 -6.02
N ILE A 34 -4.53 -1.19 -6.20
CA ILE A 34 -5.15 -0.44 -5.08
C ILE A 34 -6.66 -0.63 -5.11
N LEU A 35 -7.20 -1.08 -3.99
CA LEU A 35 -8.60 -1.38 -3.78
C LEU A 35 -9.19 -0.51 -2.65
N ASP A 36 -10.49 -0.27 -2.68
CA ASP A 36 -11.24 0.35 -1.57
C ASP A 36 -11.18 -0.51 -0.29
N GLU A 37 -11.32 -1.82 -0.44
CA GLU A 37 -11.17 -2.81 0.62
C GLU A 37 -10.61 -4.12 0.05
N ARG A 38 -10.29 -5.05 0.95
CA ARG A 38 -9.78 -6.36 0.54
C ARG A 38 -10.80 -7.13 -0.29
N ASN A 39 -10.41 -7.47 -1.53
CA ASN A 39 -11.29 -8.05 -2.56
C ASN A 39 -12.42 -7.11 -3.02
N GLY A 40 -12.31 -5.81 -2.75
CA GLY A 40 -13.24 -4.80 -3.19
C GLY A 40 -12.99 -4.32 -4.62
N THR A 41 -13.35 -3.07 -4.87
CA THR A 41 -13.23 -2.43 -6.19
C THR A 41 -11.84 -1.84 -6.37
N VAL A 42 -11.25 -2.00 -7.55
CA VAL A 42 -10.03 -1.28 -7.93
C VAL A 42 -10.36 0.21 -8.04
N ILE A 43 -9.66 1.03 -7.27
CA ILE A 43 -9.86 2.50 -7.23
C ILE A 43 -8.60 3.27 -7.65
N GLY A 44 -7.49 2.58 -7.92
CA GLY A 44 -6.23 3.18 -8.34
C GLY A 44 -5.50 2.33 -9.38
N MET A 45 -4.19 2.16 -9.20
CA MET A 45 -3.34 1.34 -10.07
C MET A 45 -3.82 -0.12 -10.11
N ASP A 46 -3.56 -0.80 -11.24
CA ASP A 46 -3.74 -2.24 -11.44
C ASP A 46 -2.83 -2.71 -12.57
N GLY A 47 -1.72 -3.36 -12.24
CA GLY A 47 -0.76 -3.85 -13.24
C GLY A 47 0.64 -4.08 -12.68
N VAL A 48 1.57 -4.38 -13.59
CA VAL A 48 3.01 -4.49 -13.29
C VAL A 48 3.70 -3.19 -13.64
N PHE A 49 4.47 -2.65 -12.71
CA PHE A 49 5.18 -1.39 -12.80
C PHE A 49 6.67 -1.58 -12.49
N SER A 50 7.49 -0.66 -13.00
CA SER A 50 8.96 -0.65 -12.82
C SER A 50 9.58 0.75 -12.88
N SER A 51 8.74 1.78 -12.90
CA SER A 51 9.12 3.19 -12.83
C SER A 51 8.42 3.80 -11.64
N ASP A 52 9.04 4.79 -11.01
CA ASP A 52 8.47 5.48 -9.86
C ASP A 52 7.11 6.08 -10.19
N GLU A 53 6.16 5.93 -9.28
CA GLU A 53 4.78 6.39 -9.43
C GLU A 53 4.33 7.07 -8.14
N SER A 54 3.53 8.12 -8.27
CA SER A 54 2.88 8.80 -7.14
C SER A 54 1.41 8.95 -7.43
N PHE A 55 0.56 8.73 -6.42
CA PHE A 55 -0.88 8.95 -6.54
C PHE A 55 -1.50 9.34 -5.19
N GLU A 56 -2.62 10.05 -5.26
CA GLU A 56 -3.41 10.45 -4.11
C GLU A 56 -4.74 9.71 -4.14
N VAL A 57 -5.20 9.25 -2.97
CA VAL A 57 -6.55 8.72 -2.76
C VAL A 57 -7.25 9.59 -1.74
N ASP A 58 -8.21 10.36 -2.25
CA ASP A 58 -9.13 11.17 -1.45
C ASP A 58 -10.45 10.41 -1.20
N ASP A 59 -11.23 10.88 -0.22
CA ASP A 59 -12.58 10.39 0.09
C ASP A 59 -12.65 8.88 0.44
N GLN A 60 -11.58 8.30 0.98
CA GLN A 60 -11.55 6.93 1.50
C GLN A 60 -11.02 6.91 2.93
N ASP A 61 -11.74 6.22 3.83
CA ASP A 61 -11.28 6.01 5.21
C ASP A 61 -10.25 4.85 5.29
N SER A 62 -10.28 3.96 4.30
CA SER A 62 -9.37 2.83 4.18
C SER A 62 -9.10 2.48 2.72
N ILE A 63 -7.93 1.92 2.44
CA ILE A 63 -7.59 1.30 1.17
C ILE A 63 -6.78 0.03 1.40
N THR A 64 -6.79 -0.88 0.42
CA THR A 64 -5.92 -2.05 0.39
C THR A 64 -5.00 -2.03 -0.83
N MET A 65 -3.69 -2.13 -0.60
CA MET A 65 -2.69 -2.33 -1.64
C MET A 65 -2.34 -3.83 -1.75
N ASN A 66 -2.49 -4.38 -2.94
CA ASN A 66 -2.04 -5.72 -3.30
C ASN A 66 -0.70 -5.62 -4.04
N VAL A 67 0.37 -6.10 -3.40
CA VAL A 67 1.76 -5.94 -3.87
C VAL A 67 2.34 -7.30 -4.23
N GLY A 68 2.56 -7.54 -5.53
CA GLY A 68 3.21 -8.72 -6.06
C GLY A 68 4.67 -8.44 -6.40
N ASN A 69 5.56 -8.81 -5.49
CA ASN A 69 6.99 -8.50 -5.39
C ASN A 69 7.29 -7.27 -4.50
N THR A 70 7.11 -7.44 -3.20
CA THR A 70 7.48 -6.45 -2.16
C THR A 70 8.95 -6.05 -2.18
N TYR A 71 9.87 -6.94 -2.57
CA TYR A 71 11.30 -6.60 -2.68
C TYR A 71 11.65 -5.66 -3.83
N GLY A 72 10.72 -5.47 -4.78
CA GLY A 72 10.93 -4.62 -5.94
C GLY A 72 10.35 -3.21 -5.80
N VAL A 73 9.77 -2.89 -4.64
CA VAL A 73 9.09 -1.60 -4.43
C VAL A 73 9.26 -1.12 -2.99
N THR A 74 9.62 0.15 -2.84
CA THR A 74 9.54 0.88 -1.58
C THR A 74 8.25 1.68 -1.60
N ILE A 75 7.45 1.61 -0.53
CA ILE A 75 6.18 2.31 -0.41
C ILE A 75 6.33 3.40 0.66
N THR A 76 6.02 4.63 0.29
CA THR A 76 5.92 5.76 1.21
C THR A 76 4.48 6.24 1.23
N VAL A 77 3.92 6.43 2.43
CA VAL A 77 2.56 6.91 2.64
C VAL A 77 2.61 8.17 3.49
N ASN A 78 2.02 9.26 3.01
CA ASN A 78 2.01 10.57 3.67
C ASN A 78 3.42 11.05 4.09
N GLY A 79 4.43 10.73 3.27
CA GLY A 79 5.83 11.08 3.52
C GLY A 79 6.56 10.19 4.53
N GLU A 80 5.93 9.12 5.01
CA GLU A 80 6.54 8.12 5.89
C GLU A 80 6.71 6.78 5.14
N GLU A 81 7.93 6.24 5.12
CA GLU A 81 8.21 4.93 4.51
C GLU A 81 7.52 3.81 5.31
N LEU A 82 6.88 2.89 4.60
CA LEU A 82 6.26 1.70 5.17
C LEU A 82 7.31 0.60 5.31
N GLU A 83 7.58 0.17 6.55
CA GLU A 83 8.38 -1.02 6.82
C GLU A 83 7.51 -2.27 6.73
N TYR A 84 7.81 -3.17 5.78
CA TYR A 84 7.10 -4.44 5.64
C TYR A 84 7.25 -5.29 6.91
N PRO A 85 6.14 -5.73 7.54
CA PRO A 85 6.20 -6.47 8.80
C PRO A 85 6.52 -7.95 8.60
N VAL A 86 6.49 -8.43 7.35
CA VAL A 86 6.77 -9.81 6.95
C VAL A 86 7.64 -9.87 5.69
N ASP A 87 8.54 -10.84 5.68
CA ASP A 87 9.47 -11.12 4.58
C ASP A 87 8.82 -12.08 3.57
N THR A 88 8.01 -11.55 2.63
CA THR A 88 7.26 -12.32 1.64
C THR A 88 7.19 -11.59 0.30
N HIS A 89 7.25 -12.31 -0.83
CA HIS A 89 7.12 -11.70 -2.15
C HIS A 89 5.75 -11.07 -2.39
N HIS A 90 4.67 -11.67 -1.89
CA HIS A 90 3.31 -11.21 -2.13
C HIS A 90 2.68 -10.79 -0.80
N HIS A 91 2.16 -9.57 -0.75
CA HIS A 91 1.60 -8.99 0.47
C HIS A 91 0.41 -8.09 0.18
N PHE A 92 -0.58 -8.13 1.06
CA PHE A 92 -1.68 -7.18 1.11
C PHE A 92 -1.43 -6.21 2.28
N ILE A 93 -1.54 -4.93 2.00
CA ILE A 93 -1.35 -3.85 2.96
C ILE A 93 -2.64 -3.06 3.02
N THR A 94 -3.32 -3.10 4.16
CA THR A 94 -4.46 -2.23 4.42
C THR A 94 -3.97 -0.99 5.17
N LEU A 95 -4.35 0.17 4.68
CA LEU A 95 -4.10 1.47 5.29
C LEU A 95 -5.45 2.02 5.77
N GLU A 96 -5.55 2.43 7.02
CA GLU A 96 -6.73 3.07 7.62
C GLU A 96 -6.37 4.45 8.17
N LEU A 97 -7.19 5.46 7.92
CA LEU A 97 -7.01 6.78 8.53
C LEU A 97 -7.27 6.71 10.04
N GLU A 98 -6.50 7.47 10.82
CA GLU A 98 -6.78 7.67 12.25
C GLU A 98 -8.10 8.44 12.46
N GLU A 99 -8.95 7.95 13.36
CA GLU A 99 -10.15 8.68 13.84
C GLU A 99 -9.82 9.91 14.70
#